data_AF-Q18441-F1
#
_entry.id   AF-Q18441-F1
#
_cell.length_a   1.000
_cell.length_b   1.000
_cell.length_c   1.000
_cell.angle_alpha   90.00
_cell.angle_beta   90.00
_cell.angle_gamma   90.00
#
_symmetry.space_group_name_H-M   'P 1'
#
loop_
_entity.id
_entity.type
_entity.pdbx_description
1 polymer ?
#
loop_
_entity_poly.entity_id
_entity_poly.type
_entity_poly.pdbx_seq_one_letter_code
_entity_poly.pdbx_strand_id
1 'polypeptide(L)'
;MIRFFEVSDTFTKCGFPTVSIINSFLIFLTVFHIRRIFGTYKQMLIVIAIMGILFSACELIARPFVHSYNSGWIFFSLNTWLGADQLVLQIALAIYASFYLLMMSFISVQFLFRYYTLTNIRVTKRFENGGVILWMLYPFICGAFYGVPLFLFGLPDEYGDEYFGEQLLVSYGLAIKEVPRFPIIAYDKDGSLRHGAFFVITGSIVMAVQYTIIIYCGIRMHLVMTREFKNSSVPNKKLQKQFFKALVVQTIVPTFIFVCPAAFVLLCPFLNLEMNYQTGWIYAALSLYPPLDSLVLMILVSEYRKAIKGLCEYLFPKRTGRTPEVELRSST
;
A
#
# COMPACT_ATOMS: atom_id res chain seq x y z
N MET A 1 3.71 -2.79 32.55
CA MET A 1 4.55 -3.24 31.42
C MET A 1 3.81 -2.87 30.15
N ILE A 2 4.43 -2.10 29.25
CA ILE A 2 3.80 -1.67 27.99
C ILE A 2 3.51 -2.93 27.15
N ARG A 3 2.27 -3.11 26.70
CA ARG A 3 1.87 -4.29 25.92
C ARG A 3 2.39 -4.16 24.48
N PHE A 4 2.69 -5.28 23.83
CA PHE A 4 3.25 -5.30 22.47
C PHE A 4 2.42 -4.49 21.46
N PHE A 5 1.09 -4.55 21.56
CA PHE A 5 0.21 -3.78 20.67
C PHE A 5 0.30 -2.25 20.89
N GLU A 6 0.63 -1.76 22.09
CA GLU A 6 0.79 -0.32 22.37
C GLU A 6 2.04 0.24 21.68
N VAL A 7 3.10 -0.57 21.59
CA VAL A 7 4.31 -0.22 20.81
C VAL A 7 3.97 -0.17 19.32
N SER A 8 3.26 -1.19 18.81
CA SER A 8 2.78 -1.21 17.42
C SER A 8 1.91 0.01 17.12
N ASP A 9 1.00 0.40 18.03
CA ASP A 9 0.13 1.57 17.89
C ASP A 9 0.89 2.90 17.89
N THR A 10 1.96 2.98 18.69
CA THR A 10 2.84 4.14 18.73
C THR A 10 3.60 4.30 17.41
N PHE A 11 4.02 3.20 16.80
CA PHE A 11 4.65 3.22 15.48
C PHE A 11 3.69 3.76 14.42
N THR A 12 2.41 3.36 14.46
CA THR A 12 1.38 3.83 13.53
C THR A 12 1.12 5.35 13.67
N LYS A 13 1.29 5.93 14.87
CA LYS A 13 1.20 7.40 15.08
C LYS A 13 2.27 8.17 14.28
N CYS A 14 3.47 7.61 14.19
CA CYS A 14 4.56 8.20 13.40
C CYS A 14 4.40 7.93 11.89
N GLY A 15 3.60 6.94 11.50
CA GLY A 15 3.34 6.58 10.11
C GLY A 15 2.81 7.75 9.27
N PHE A 16 1.74 8.41 9.72
CA PHE A 16 1.09 9.47 8.94
C PHE A 16 1.98 10.68 8.62
N PRO A 17 2.71 11.28 9.58
CA PRO A 17 3.67 12.34 9.27
C PRO A 17 4.75 11.90 8.27
N THR A 18 5.33 10.71 8.46
CA THR A 18 6.37 10.18 7.57
C THR A 18 5.85 9.94 6.15
N VAL A 19 4.69 9.30 6.01
CA VAL A 19 4.03 9.07 4.72
C VAL A 19 3.73 10.41 4.03
N SER A 20 3.18 11.36 4.78
CA SER A 20 2.81 12.68 4.26
C SER A 20 4.02 13.45 3.74
N ILE A 21 5.12 13.48 4.49
CA ILE A 21 6.35 14.17 4.08
C ILE A 21 6.95 13.53 2.82
N ILE A 22 7.13 12.20 2.82
CA ILE A 22 7.78 11.49 1.72
C ILE A 22 6.95 11.56 0.44
N ASN A 23 5.64 11.31 0.52
CA ASN A 23 4.77 11.34 -0.65
C ASN A 23 4.56 12.77 -1.17
N SER A 24 4.45 13.77 -0.30
CA SER A 24 4.39 15.17 -0.73
C SER A 24 5.68 15.60 -1.44
N PHE A 25 6.84 15.16 -0.94
CA PHE A 25 8.11 15.42 -1.59
C PHE A 25 8.21 14.71 -2.96
N LEU A 26 7.74 13.46 -3.06
CA LEU A 26 7.66 12.76 -4.34
C LEU A 26 6.77 13.53 -5.34
N ILE A 27 5.60 13.98 -4.90
CA ILE A 27 4.67 14.76 -5.73
C ILE A 27 5.35 16.06 -6.19
N PHE A 28 5.98 16.80 -5.28
CA PHE A 28 6.72 18.03 -5.58
C PHE A 28 7.80 17.80 -6.65
N LEU A 29 8.63 16.77 -6.49
CA LEU A 29 9.64 16.42 -7.50
C LEU A 29 8.98 16.08 -8.83
N THR A 30 7.97 15.21 -8.81
CA THR A 30 7.28 14.71 -10.01
C THR A 30 6.64 15.84 -10.80
N VAL A 31 6.00 16.80 -10.12
CA VAL A 31 5.34 17.95 -10.75
C VAL A 31 6.35 18.93 -11.31
N PHE A 32 7.30 19.41 -10.48
CA PHE A 32 8.11 20.59 -10.80
C PHE A 32 9.51 20.28 -11.35
N HIS A 33 10.09 19.14 -11.02
CA HIS A 33 11.50 18.83 -11.35
C HIS A 33 11.63 17.75 -12.42
N ILE A 34 10.71 16.80 -12.48
CA ILE A 34 10.79 15.70 -13.44
C ILE A 34 10.21 16.12 -14.80
N ARG A 35 11.09 16.21 -15.80
CA ARG A 35 10.74 16.59 -17.19
C ARG A 35 10.58 15.40 -18.14
N ARG A 36 11.25 14.27 -17.89
CA ARG A 36 11.23 13.10 -18.79
C ARG A 36 10.08 12.13 -18.53
N ILE A 37 9.29 12.36 -17.49
CA ILE A 37 8.05 11.63 -17.24
C ILE A 37 6.89 12.54 -17.64
N PHE A 38 6.06 12.09 -18.57
CA PHE A 38 4.94 12.89 -19.09
C PHE A 38 3.68 12.03 -19.29
N GLY A 39 2.56 12.70 -19.51
CA GLY A 39 1.27 12.07 -19.79
C GLY A 39 0.73 11.22 -18.64
N THR A 40 0.02 10.16 -19.00
CA THR A 40 -0.69 9.27 -18.06
C THR A 40 0.21 8.69 -16.98
N TYR A 41 1.46 8.33 -17.29
CA TYR A 41 2.33 7.75 -16.25
C TYR A 41 2.68 8.76 -15.16
N LYS A 42 2.88 10.04 -15.53
CA LYS A 42 3.09 11.12 -14.54
C LYS A 42 1.88 11.23 -13.61
N GLN A 43 0.67 11.18 -14.18
CA GLN A 43 -0.59 11.23 -13.42
C GLN A 43 -0.72 10.03 -12.48
N MET A 44 -0.44 8.82 -12.96
CA MET A 44 -0.49 7.60 -12.14
C MET A 44 0.42 7.66 -10.92
N LEU A 45 1.65 8.17 -11.07
CA LEU A 45 2.58 8.33 -9.94
C LEU A 45 2.06 9.31 -8.89
N ILE A 46 1.50 10.44 -9.33
CA ILE A 46 0.92 11.45 -8.44
C ILE A 46 -0.31 10.89 -7.71
N VAL A 47 -1.19 10.18 -8.43
CA VAL A 47 -2.39 9.58 -7.84
C VAL A 47 -2.03 8.53 -6.79
N ILE A 48 -1.07 7.63 -7.06
CA ILE A 48 -0.63 6.64 -6.05
C ILE A 48 -0.07 7.34 -4.81
N ALA A 49 0.74 8.39 -4.97
CA ALA A 49 1.28 9.13 -3.84
C ALA A 49 0.18 9.80 -2.99
N ILE A 50 -0.81 10.42 -3.63
CA ILE A 50 -1.98 11.01 -2.95
C ILE A 50 -2.79 9.92 -2.23
N MET A 51 -3.07 8.80 -2.90
CA MET A 51 -3.80 7.68 -2.31
C MET A 51 -3.03 7.06 -1.13
N GLY A 52 -1.70 7.03 -1.17
CA GLY A 52 -0.88 6.63 -0.04
C GLY A 52 -1.02 7.55 1.18
N ILE A 53 -1.16 8.87 0.97
CA ILE A 53 -1.43 9.83 2.06
C ILE A 53 -2.83 9.61 2.64
N LEU A 54 -3.84 9.49 1.77
CA LEU A 54 -5.22 9.23 2.19
C LEU A 54 -5.34 7.90 2.96
N PHE A 55 -4.65 6.86 2.49
CA PHE A 55 -4.61 5.57 3.16
C PHE A 55 -4.06 5.69 4.59
N SER A 56 -2.97 6.43 4.78
CA SER A 56 -2.39 6.64 6.12
C SER A 56 -3.27 7.55 7.00
N ALA A 57 -4.01 8.50 6.42
CA ALA A 57 -5.02 9.26 7.17
C ALA A 57 -6.17 8.36 7.64
N CYS A 58 -6.66 7.46 6.77
CA CYS A 58 -7.67 6.47 7.13
C CYS A 58 -7.16 5.53 8.22
N GLU A 59 -5.90 5.12 8.20
CA GLU A 59 -5.27 4.30 9.25
C GLU A 59 -5.29 5.00 10.61
N LEU A 60 -4.98 6.30 10.63
CA LEU A 60 -4.96 7.10 11.85
C LEU A 60 -6.34 7.15 12.53
N ILE A 61 -7.41 7.21 11.72
CA ILE A 61 -8.81 7.24 12.17
C ILE A 61 -9.29 5.84 12.55
N ALA A 62 -9.08 4.85 11.68
CA ALA A 62 -9.61 3.50 11.87
C ALA A 62 -8.89 2.72 12.98
N ARG A 63 -7.60 3.00 13.22
CA ARG A 63 -6.73 2.28 14.16
C ARG A 63 -6.88 0.75 14.06
N PRO A 64 -6.64 0.20 12.87
CA PRO A 64 -6.87 -1.21 12.57
C PRO A 64 -5.93 -2.11 13.38
N PHE A 65 -6.49 -3.18 13.94
CA PHE A 65 -5.74 -4.25 14.56
C PHE A 65 -6.39 -5.60 14.28
N VAL A 66 -5.59 -6.67 14.26
CA VAL A 66 -6.10 -8.03 14.04
C VAL A 66 -5.50 -9.01 15.04
N HIS A 67 -6.35 -9.88 15.56
CA HIS A 67 -5.94 -11.01 16.37
C HIS A 67 -6.41 -12.30 15.69
N SER A 68 -5.50 -13.25 15.49
CA SER A 68 -5.82 -14.55 14.92
C SER A 68 -5.91 -15.57 16.05
N TYR A 69 -7.07 -16.20 16.17
CA TYR A 69 -7.36 -17.19 17.21
C TYR A 69 -8.05 -18.38 16.59
N ASN A 70 -7.43 -19.54 16.71
CA ASN A 70 -7.83 -20.81 16.09
C ASN A 70 -8.18 -20.62 14.61
N SER A 71 -9.37 -21.04 14.19
CA SER A 71 -9.83 -20.97 12.80
C SER A 71 -10.62 -19.69 12.52
N GLY A 72 -10.15 -18.58 13.08
CA GLY A 72 -10.78 -17.28 12.96
C GLY A 72 -9.81 -16.15 13.23
N TRP A 73 -10.22 -14.97 12.82
CA TRP A 73 -9.55 -13.74 13.23
C TRP A 73 -10.57 -12.65 13.47
N ILE A 74 -10.25 -11.76 14.40
CA ILE A 74 -11.06 -10.60 14.72
C ILE A 74 -10.30 -9.35 14.28
N PHE A 75 -10.95 -8.54 13.45
CA PHE A 75 -10.44 -7.26 12.98
C PHE A 75 -11.17 -6.13 13.69
N PHE A 76 -10.44 -5.29 14.42
CA PHE A 76 -11.04 -4.35 15.34
C PHE A 76 -10.28 -3.03 15.41
N SER A 77 -10.93 -2.02 16.00
CA SER A 77 -10.37 -0.69 16.14
C SER A 77 -9.78 -0.50 17.54
N LEU A 78 -8.57 0.04 17.60
CA LEU A 78 -7.95 0.53 18.84
C LEU A 78 -8.18 2.04 19.04
N ASN A 79 -9.10 2.67 18.28
CA ASN A 79 -9.34 4.10 18.42
C ASN A 79 -10.10 4.40 19.71
N THR A 80 -9.44 5.11 20.62
CA THR A 80 -10.02 5.55 21.91
C THR A 80 -10.21 7.05 22.02
N TRP A 81 -9.65 7.84 21.10
CA TRP A 81 -9.57 9.31 21.22
C TRP A 81 -10.65 10.04 20.44
N LEU A 82 -11.24 9.43 19.41
CA LEU A 82 -12.23 10.08 18.56
C LEU A 82 -13.58 10.24 19.27
N GLY A 83 -13.87 9.43 20.29
CA GLY A 83 -15.16 9.40 20.97
C GLY A 83 -16.35 9.08 20.05
N ALA A 84 -16.07 8.48 18.88
CA ALA A 84 -17.08 8.15 17.89
C ALA A 84 -17.81 6.85 18.25
N ASP A 85 -19.04 6.74 17.76
CA ASP A 85 -19.84 5.53 17.89
C ASP A 85 -19.19 4.32 17.19
N GLN A 86 -19.49 3.11 17.66
CA GLN A 86 -18.91 1.87 17.15
C GLN A 86 -19.17 1.68 15.65
N LEU A 87 -20.36 2.05 15.18
CA LEU A 87 -20.69 1.97 13.76
C LEU A 87 -19.77 2.85 12.90
N VAL A 88 -19.44 4.06 13.36
CA VAL A 88 -18.54 4.97 12.63
C VAL A 88 -17.15 4.38 12.53
N LEU A 89 -16.64 3.77 13.60
CA LEU A 89 -15.33 3.13 13.62
C LEU A 89 -15.31 1.82 12.81
N GLN A 90 -16.41 1.05 12.79
CA GLN A 90 -16.56 -0.10 11.89
C GLN A 90 -16.55 0.31 10.41
N ILE A 91 -17.24 1.40 10.06
CA ILE A 91 -17.18 1.98 8.71
C ILE A 91 -15.75 2.41 8.39
N ALA A 92 -15.04 3.06 9.33
CA ALA A 92 -13.65 3.46 9.14
C ALA A 92 -12.71 2.25 8.90
N LEU A 93 -12.89 1.17 9.65
CA LEU A 93 -12.17 -0.10 9.45
C LEU A 93 -12.44 -0.70 8.07
N ALA A 94 -13.71 -0.71 7.62
CA ALA A 94 -14.08 -1.21 6.30
C ALA A 94 -13.50 -0.35 5.16
N ILE A 95 -13.50 0.98 5.32
CA ILE A 95 -12.83 1.90 4.39
C ILE A 95 -11.33 1.61 4.35
N TYR A 96 -10.66 1.50 5.50
CA TYR A 96 -9.24 1.17 5.55
C TYR A 96 -8.92 -0.16 4.85
N ALA A 97 -9.73 -1.20 5.09
CA ALA A 97 -9.60 -2.49 4.41
C ALA A 97 -9.82 -2.35 2.89
N SER A 98 -10.76 -1.50 2.45
CA SER A 98 -10.98 -1.21 1.03
C SER A 98 -9.75 -0.57 0.37
N PHE A 99 -9.07 0.32 1.08
CA PHE A 99 -7.88 1.00 0.58
C PHE A 99 -6.76 0.02 0.25
N TYR A 100 -6.62 -1.08 1.01
CA TYR A 100 -5.60 -2.09 0.72
C TYR A 100 -5.76 -2.66 -0.70
N LEU A 101 -6.96 -3.14 -1.04
CA LEU A 101 -7.19 -3.70 -2.37
C LEU A 101 -7.23 -2.62 -3.46
N LEU A 102 -7.71 -1.41 -3.14
CA LEU A 102 -7.65 -0.25 -4.02
C LEU A 102 -6.20 0.09 -4.40
N MET A 103 -5.28 0.11 -3.43
CA MET A 103 -3.85 0.37 -3.68
C MET A 103 -3.23 -0.74 -4.53
N MET A 104 -3.54 -2.00 -4.23
CA MET A 104 -3.09 -3.13 -5.04
C MET A 104 -3.61 -3.07 -6.48
N SER A 105 -4.87 -2.65 -6.65
CA SER A 105 -5.48 -2.45 -7.97
C SER A 105 -4.82 -1.30 -8.75
N PHE A 106 -4.43 -0.20 -8.08
CA PHE A 106 -3.61 0.83 -8.73
C PHE A 106 -2.27 0.29 -9.24
N ILE A 107 -1.58 -0.57 -8.49
CA ILE A 107 -0.35 -1.22 -8.94
C ILE A 107 -0.65 -2.09 -10.18
N SER A 108 -1.68 -2.93 -10.12
CA SER A 108 -2.14 -3.77 -11.23
C SER A 108 -2.40 -2.95 -12.51
N VAL A 109 -3.09 -1.82 -12.40
CA VAL A 109 -3.31 -0.87 -13.49
C VAL A 109 -2.01 -0.28 -14.02
N GLN A 110 -1.05 0.06 -13.14
CA GLN A 110 0.26 0.55 -13.58
C GLN A 110 1.02 -0.51 -14.38
N PHE A 111 1.02 -1.78 -13.94
CA PHE A 111 1.62 -2.87 -14.71
C PHE A 111 0.95 -3.03 -16.08
N LEU A 112 -0.38 -2.96 -16.12
CA LEU A 112 -1.15 -3.08 -17.36
C LEU A 112 -0.84 -1.93 -18.33
N PHE A 113 -0.84 -0.69 -17.83
CA PHE A 113 -0.49 0.50 -18.62
C PHE A 113 0.94 0.39 -19.18
N ARG A 114 1.89 -0.03 -18.35
CA ARG A 114 3.29 -0.21 -18.77
C ARG A 114 3.44 -1.31 -19.81
N TYR A 115 2.75 -2.43 -19.63
CA TYR A 115 2.72 -3.50 -20.61
C TYR A 115 2.21 -3.00 -21.98
N TYR A 116 1.10 -2.27 -22.02
CA TYR A 116 0.60 -1.72 -23.28
C TYR A 116 1.51 -0.65 -23.86
N THR A 117 2.17 0.18 -23.03
CA THR A 117 3.15 1.17 -23.51
C THR A 117 4.29 0.50 -24.29
N LEU A 118 4.70 -0.71 -23.90
CA LEU A 118 5.77 -1.46 -24.55
C LEU A 118 5.32 -2.28 -25.76
N THR A 119 4.06 -2.73 -25.79
CA THR A 119 3.58 -3.70 -26.79
C THR A 119 2.61 -3.12 -27.80
N ASN A 120 1.77 -2.15 -27.40
CA ASN A 120 0.73 -1.59 -28.26
C ASN A 120 0.36 -0.16 -27.85
N ILE A 121 1.02 0.81 -28.48
CA ILE A 121 0.77 2.23 -28.25
C ILE A 121 -0.67 2.65 -28.55
N ARG A 122 -1.39 1.96 -29.45
CA ARG A 122 -2.81 2.28 -29.75
C ARG A 122 -3.71 1.96 -28.58
N VAL A 123 -3.42 0.90 -27.84
CA VAL A 123 -4.15 0.57 -26.60
C VAL A 123 -3.73 1.50 -25.47
N THR A 124 -2.46 1.90 -25.38
CA THR A 124 -2.00 2.89 -24.40
C THR A 124 -2.73 4.23 -24.53
N LYS A 125 -3.02 4.69 -25.75
CA LYS A 125 -3.82 5.90 -25.98
C LYS A 125 -5.22 5.83 -25.36
N ARG A 126 -5.76 4.64 -25.09
CA ARG A 126 -7.04 4.48 -24.37
C ARG A 126 -6.95 4.82 -22.89
N PHE A 127 -5.76 5.02 -22.33
CA PHE A 127 -5.57 5.51 -20.96
C PHE A 127 -5.48 7.03 -20.89
N GLU A 128 -5.48 7.72 -22.03
CA GLU A 128 -5.49 9.18 -22.13
C GLU A 128 -6.94 9.68 -22.24
N ASN A 129 -7.15 10.98 -22.00
CA ASN A 129 -8.46 11.64 -22.10
C ASN A 129 -9.53 10.95 -21.23
N GLY A 130 -10.67 10.55 -21.82
CA GLY A 130 -11.74 9.84 -21.09
C GLY A 130 -11.32 8.51 -20.46
N GLY A 131 -10.24 7.90 -20.99
CA GLY A 131 -9.61 6.73 -20.39
C GLY A 131 -9.10 6.94 -18.98
N VAL A 132 -8.77 8.18 -18.62
CA VAL A 132 -8.29 8.54 -17.28
C VAL A 132 -9.31 8.22 -16.21
N ILE A 133 -10.58 8.52 -16.48
CA ILE A 133 -11.68 8.21 -15.57
C ILE A 133 -11.81 6.71 -15.36
N LEU A 134 -11.68 5.92 -16.43
CA LEU A 134 -11.85 4.47 -16.36
C LEU A 134 -10.77 3.80 -15.50
N TRP A 135 -9.50 4.11 -15.74
CA TRP A 135 -8.42 3.49 -14.96
C TRP A 135 -8.36 4.04 -13.52
N MET A 136 -8.88 5.24 -13.26
CA MET A 136 -9.05 5.76 -11.90
C MET A 136 -10.22 5.09 -11.17
N LEU A 137 -11.34 4.81 -11.84
CA LEU A 137 -12.53 4.22 -11.23
C LEU A 137 -12.36 2.73 -10.89
N TYR A 138 -11.65 1.97 -11.73
CA TYR A 138 -11.44 0.54 -11.54
C TYR A 138 -10.87 0.17 -10.15
N PRO A 139 -9.83 0.85 -9.62
CA PRO A 139 -9.34 0.62 -8.27
C PRO A 139 -10.37 0.87 -7.16
N PHE A 140 -11.25 1.86 -7.29
CA PHE A 140 -12.33 2.08 -6.32
C PHE A 140 -13.36 0.97 -6.35
N ILE A 141 -13.71 0.48 -7.54
CA ILE A 141 -14.60 -0.68 -7.69
C ILE A 141 -13.98 -1.89 -7.00
N CYS A 142 -12.70 -2.19 -7.26
CA CYS A 142 -12.00 -3.27 -6.58
C CYS A 142 -12.03 -3.10 -5.06
N GLY A 143 -11.65 -1.92 -4.54
CA GLY A 143 -11.70 -1.62 -3.10
C GLY A 143 -13.08 -1.87 -2.49
N ALA A 144 -14.15 -1.44 -3.18
CA ALA A 144 -15.53 -1.69 -2.74
C ALA A 144 -15.88 -3.18 -2.71
N PHE A 145 -15.44 -3.97 -3.69
CA PHE A 145 -15.59 -5.43 -3.71
C PHE A 145 -14.83 -6.16 -2.60
N TYR A 146 -14.02 -5.47 -1.80
CA TYR A 146 -13.41 -6.00 -0.58
C TYR A 146 -14.07 -5.46 0.68
N GLY A 147 -14.20 -4.13 0.79
CA GLY A 147 -14.74 -3.50 1.99
C GLY A 147 -16.24 -3.71 2.21
N VAL A 148 -17.04 -3.72 1.14
CA VAL A 148 -18.49 -3.95 1.27
C VAL A 148 -18.77 -5.38 1.75
N PRO A 149 -18.19 -6.45 1.18
CA PRO A 149 -18.31 -7.79 1.74
C PRO A 149 -17.79 -7.90 3.18
N LEU A 150 -16.70 -7.22 3.55
CA LEU A 150 -16.24 -7.19 4.96
C LEU A 150 -17.33 -6.62 5.87
N PHE A 151 -17.92 -5.49 5.47
CA PHE A 151 -18.95 -4.83 6.25
C PHE A 151 -20.24 -5.65 6.33
N LEU A 152 -20.65 -6.31 5.24
CA LEU A 152 -21.90 -7.08 5.20
C LEU A 152 -21.79 -8.43 5.91
N PHE A 153 -20.68 -9.14 5.71
CA PHE A 153 -20.52 -10.52 6.18
C PHE A 153 -19.70 -10.64 7.47
N GLY A 154 -19.03 -9.57 7.89
CA GLY A 154 -18.22 -9.53 9.10
C GLY A 154 -18.90 -8.86 10.29
N LEU A 155 -20.17 -8.47 10.21
CA LEU A 155 -20.85 -7.81 11.34
C LEU A 155 -20.77 -8.69 12.60
N PRO A 156 -20.57 -8.08 13.79
CA PRO A 156 -20.55 -8.83 15.04
C PRO A 156 -21.86 -9.58 15.29
N ASP A 157 -21.74 -10.81 15.76
CA ASP A 157 -22.83 -11.63 16.23
C ASP A 157 -22.45 -12.32 17.55
N GLU A 158 -23.43 -12.93 18.22
CA GLU A 158 -23.23 -13.50 19.55
C GLU A 158 -22.19 -14.64 19.55
N TYR A 159 -22.18 -15.44 18.49
CA TYR A 159 -21.19 -16.50 18.31
C TYR A 159 -19.77 -15.95 18.19
N GLY A 160 -19.55 -14.96 17.32
CA GLY A 160 -18.23 -14.34 17.15
C GLY A 160 -17.76 -13.68 18.44
N ASP A 161 -18.67 -13.05 19.18
CA ASP A 161 -18.35 -12.44 20.47
C ASP A 161 -17.99 -13.48 21.55
N GLU A 162 -18.69 -14.61 21.63
CA GLU A 162 -18.35 -15.73 22.51
C GLU A 162 -16.98 -16.31 22.13
N TYR A 163 -16.73 -16.49 20.83
CA TYR A 163 -15.51 -17.10 20.30
C TYR A 163 -14.24 -16.30 20.61
N PHE A 164 -14.29 -14.97 20.51
CA PHE A 164 -13.13 -14.10 20.70
C PHE A 164 -13.12 -13.37 22.05
N GLY A 165 -14.23 -13.37 22.80
CA GLY A 165 -14.43 -12.48 23.96
C GLY A 165 -13.39 -12.66 25.07
N GLU A 166 -13.20 -13.89 25.52
CA GLU A 166 -12.17 -14.21 26.53
C GLU A 166 -10.78 -13.84 26.03
N GLN A 167 -10.47 -14.22 24.79
CA GLN A 167 -9.15 -14.03 24.22
C GLN A 167 -8.81 -12.54 24.06
N LEU A 168 -9.78 -11.72 23.67
CA LEU A 168 -9.60 -10.27 23.56
C LEU A 168 -9.38 -9.63 24.94
N LEU A 169 -10.11 -10.09 25.96
CA LEU A 169 -9.94 -9.64 27.34
C LEU A 169 -8.58 -10.03 27.90
N VAL A 170 -8.13 -11.27 27.70
CA VAL A 170 -6.85 -11.79 28.20
C VAL A 170 -5.67 -11.12 27.49
N SER A 171 -5.69 -11.04 26.15
CA SER A 171 -4.56 -10.50 25.37
C SER A 171 -4.47 -8.98 25.40
N TYR A 172 -5.61 -8.29 25.41
CA TYR A 172 -5.68 -6.84 25.19
C TYR A 172 -6.35 -6.09 26.34
N GLY A 173 -6.98 -6.77 27.30
CA GLY A 173 -7.72 -6.11 28.39
C GLY A 173 -8.95 -5.38 27.89
N LEU A 174 -9.47 -5.75 26.73
CA LEU A 174 -10.59 -5.07 26.08
C LEU A 174 -11.84 -5.93 26.18
N ALA A 175 -12.93 -5.35 26.66
CA ALA A 175 -14.24 -5.98 26.60
C ALA A 175 -14.73 -5.98 25.15
N ILE A 176 -15.01 -7.16 24.59
CA ILE A 176 -15.34 -7.29 23.16
C ILE A 176 -16.48 -6.38 22.72
N LYS A 177 -17.52 -6.25 23.56
CA LYS A 177 -18.70 -5.41 23.29
C LYS A 177 -18.42 -3.90 23.27
N GLU A 178 -17.30 -3.46 23.83
CA GLU A 178 -16.90 -2.04 23.85
C GLU A 178 -16.04 -1.66 22.64
N VAL A 179 -15.59 -2.66 21.86
CA VAL A 179 -14.67 -2.46 20.74
C VAL A 179 -15.39 -2.61 19.40
N PRO A 180 -15.26 -1.64 18.47
CA PRO A 180 -15.72 -1.78 17.10
C PRO A 180 -14.95 -2.89 16.39
N ARG A 181 -15.64 -3.88 15.83
CA ARG A 181 -15.04 -5.14 15.39
C ARG A 181 -15.75 -5.80 14.21
N PHE A 182 -15.02 -6.71 13.57
CA PHE A 182 -15.47 -7.67 12.56
C PHE A 182 -14.90 -9.06 12.92
N PRO A 183 -15.66 -9.94 13.60
CA PRO A 183 -15.24 -11.33 13.82
C PRO A 183 -15.41 -12.15 12.54
N ILE A 184 -14.31 -12.67 11.99
CA ILE A 184 -14.31 -13.49 10.78
C ILE A 184 -14.00 -14.93 11.14
N ILE A 185 -15.02 -15.77 11.00
CA ILE A 185 -15.00 -17.22 11.27
C ILE A 185 -15.67 -17.91 10.07
N ALA A 186 -15.10 -19.01 9.59
CA ALA A 186 -15.63 -19.70 8.41
C ALA A 186 -16.75 -20.69 8.74
N TYR A 187 -16.67 -21.38 9.88
CA TYR A 187 -17.54 -22.51 10.22
C TYR A 187 -18.22 -22.30 11.58
N ASP A 188 -19.47 -22.75 11.69
CA ASP A 188 -20.19 -22.83 12.96
C ASP A 188 -19.87 -24.15 13.69
N LYS A 189 -20.39 -24.32 14.92
CA LYS A 189 -20.21 -25.52 15.76
C LYS A 189 -20.68 -26.81 15.06
N ASP A 190 -21.68 -26.72 14.18
CA ASP A 190 -22.21 -27.83 13.39
C ASP A 190 -21.46 -28.08 12.07
N GLY A 191 -20.44 -27.27 11.77
CA GLY A 191 -19.68 -27.33 10.52
C GLY A 191 -20.32 -26.60 9.34
N SER A 192 -21.47 -25.93 9.53
CA SER A 192 -22.09 -25.11 8.50
C SER A 192 -21.26 -23.84 8.20
N LEU A 193 -21.36 -23.33 6.97
CA LEU A 193 -20.63 -22.12 6.57
C LEU A 193 -21.27 -20.87 7.16
N ARG A 194 -20.46 -20.06 7.82
CA ARG A 194 -20.84 -18.75 8.36
C ARG A 194 -20.63 -17.65 7.33
N HIS A 195 -21.23 -16.49 7.59
CA HIS A 195 -21.08 -15.33 6.71
C HIS A 195 -19.61 -14.94 6.48
N GLY A 196 -18.77 -15.04 7.51
CA GLY A 196 -17.33 -14.78 7.42
C GLY A 196 -16.62 -15.59 6.33
N ALA A 197 -17.06 -16.82 6.02
CA ALA A 197 -16.51 -17.60 4.92
C ALA A 197 -16.71 -16.92 3.55
N PHE A 198 -17.87 -16.29 3.31
CA PHE A 198 -18.13 -15.57 2.06
C PHE A 198 -17.22 -14.35 1.93
N PHE A 199 -16.91 -13.65 3.03
CA PHE A 199 -15.91 -12.59 3.00
C PHE A 199 -14.52 -13.14 2.63
N VAL A 200 -14.07 -14.23 3.26
CA VAL A 200 -12.75 -14.80 2.97
C VAL A 200 -12.66 -15.25 1.50
N ILE A 201 -13.70 -15.88 0.97
CA ILE A 201 -13.75 -16.31 -0.44
C ILE A 201 -13.71 -15.11 -1.38
N THR A 202 -14.57 -14.11 -1.16
CA THR A 202 -14.62 -12.92 -2.00
C THR A 202 -13.30 -12.15 -1.96
N GLY A 203 -12.74 -11.92 -0.77
CA GLY A 203 -11.44 -11.29 -0.55
C GLY A 203 -10.29 -12.04 -1.25
N SER A 204 -10.29 -13.36 -1.19
CA SER A 204 -9.28 -14.20 -1.85
C SER A 204 -9.37 -14.12 -3.37
N ILE A 205 -10.58 -14.16 -3.94
CA ILE A 205 -10.80 -14.05 -5.39
C ILE A 205 -10.30 -12.70 -5.91
N VAL A 206 -10.67 -11.60 -5.25
CA VAL A 206 -10.28 -10.26 -5.72
C VAL A 206 -8.77 -10.03 -5.62
N MET A 207 -8.13 -10.52 -4.55
CA MET A 207 -6.66 -10.50 -4.42
C MET A 207 -5.99 -11.34 -5.51
N ALA A 208 -6.48 -12.55 -5.76
CA ALA A 208 -5.94 -13.44 -6.79
C ALA A 208 -6.05 -12.83 -8.20
N VAL A 209 -7.15 -12.15 -8.51
CA VAL A 209 -7.33 -11.42 -9.78
C VAL A 209 -6.26 -10.33 -9.94
N GLN A 210 -6.04 -9.49 -8.92
CA GLN A 210 -5.03 -8.42 -9.02
C GLN A 210 -3.62 -8.98 -9.20
N TYR A 211 -3.25 -10.02 -8.44
CA TYR A 211 -1.94 -10.65 -8.57
C TYR A 211 -1.76 -11.35 -9.91
N THR A 212 -2.80 -11.97 -10.45
CA THR A 212 -2.75 -12.58 -11.79
C THR A 212 -2.43 -11.52 -12.84
N ILE A 213 -3.05 -10.34 -12.78
CA ILE A 213 -2.75 -9.23 -13.70
C ILE A 213 -1.31 -8.75 -13.54
N ILE A 214 -0.87 -8.53 -12.29
CA ILE A 214 0.49 -8.09 -11.97
C ILE A 214 1.54 -9.07 -12.50
N ILE A 215 1.39 -10.37 -12.19
CA ILE A 215 2.32 -11.43 -12.60
C ILE A 215 2.33 -11.57 -14.11
N TYR A 216 1.16 -11.65 -14.75
CA TYR A 216 1.05 -11.75 -16.20
C TYR A 216 1.74 -10.56 -16.90
N CYS A 217 1.39 -9.33 -16.53
CA CYS A 217 1.98 -8.13 -17.11
C CYS A 217 3.47 -8.04 -16.82
N GLY A 218 3.90 -8.38 -15.59
CA GLY A 218 5.29 -8.38 -15.17
C GLY A 218 6.17 -9.33 -16.02
N ILE A 219 5.74 -10.58 -16.17
CA ILE A 219 6.44 -11.58 -17.00
C ILE A 219 6.49 -11.12 -18.45
N ARG A 220 5.37 -10.67 -19.01
CA ARG A 220 5.29 -10.24 -20.41
C ARG A 220 6.18 -9.02 -20.68
N MET A 221 6.20 -8.04 -19.79
CA MET A 221 7.10 -6.88 -19.89
C MET A 221 8.57 -7.32 -19.83
N HIS A 222 8.93 -8.20 -18.90
CA HIS A 222 10.29 -8.73 -18.81
C HIS A 222 10.74 -9.39 -20.12
N LEU A 223 9.89 -10.25 -20.70
CA LEU A 223 10.19 -10.92 -21.97
C LEU A 223 10.36 -9.93 -23.14
N VAL A 224 9.46 -8.94 -23.25
CA VAL A 224 9.53 -7.91 -24.30
C VAL A 224 10.80 -7.08 -24.15
N MET A 225 11.14 -6.64 -22.94
CA MET A 225 12.33 -5.82 -22.70
C MET A 225 13.63 -6.59 -22.95
N THR A 226 13.68 -7.88 -22.61
CA THR A 226 14.86 -8.73 -22.87
C THR A 226 15.05 -8.98 -24.36
N ARG A 227 13.98 -9.05 -25.15
CA ARG A 227 14.05 -9.18 -26.62
C ARG A 227 14.45 -7.86 -27.29
N GLU A 228 13.72 -6.78 -27.02
CA GLU A 228 13.85 -5.49 -27.72
C GLU A 228 15.05 -4.64 -27.27
N PHE A 229 15.53 -4.85 -26.04
CA PHE A 229 16.57 -4.03 -25.44
C PHE A 229 17.88 -4.77 -25.20
N LYS A 230 18.08 -5.93 -25.86
CA LYS A 230 19.31 -6.74 -25.78
C LYS A 230 20.57 -5.94 -26.18
N ASN A 231 20.46 -5.11 -27.22
CA ASN A 231 21.61 -4.43 -27.85
C ASN A 231 21.50 -2.89 -27.94
N SER A 232 20.85 -2.20 -27.00
CA SER A 232 20.53 -0.77 -27.18
C SER A 232 20.89 0.15 -26.01
N SER A 233 21.66 1.19 -26.31
CA SER A 233 22.14 2.27 -25.43
C SER A 233 21.21 3.50 -25.36
N VAL A 234 20.08 3.50 -26.08
CA VAL A 234 19.21 4.67 -26.20
C VAL A 234 18.68 5.13 -24.82
N PRO A 235 18.81 6.42 -24.46
CA PRO A 235 18.39 6.94 -23.16
C PRO A 235 16.95 6.61 -22.75
N ASN A 236 16.00 6.67 -23.70
CA ASN A 236 14.60 6.35 -23.43
C ASN A 236 14.39 4.89 -23.02
N LYS A 237 15.11 3.94 -23.66
CA LYS A 237 15.06 2.52 -23.30
C LYS A 237 15.65 2.28 -21.91
N LYS A 238 16.75 2.96 -21.56
CA LYS A 238 17.34 2.90 -20.22
C LYS A 238 16.37 3.41 -19.15
N LEU A 239 15.63 4.49 -19.44
CA LEU A 239 14.63 5.04 -18.54
C LEU A 239 13.45 4.06 -18.33
N GLN A 240 12.94 3.44 -19.40
CA GLN A 240 11.90 2.41 -19.29
C GLN A 240 12.37 1.21 -18.46
N LYS A 241 13.64 0.77 -18.63
CA LYS A 241 14.25 -0.27 -17.77
C LYS A 241 14.26 0.11 -16.29
N GLN A 242 14.58 1.35 -15.97
CA GLN A 242 14.58 1.83 -14.59
C GLN A 242 13.18 1.82 -13.99
N PHE A 243 12.17 2.28 -14.71
CA PHE A 243 10.78 2.26 -14.22
C PHE A 243 10.25 0.85 -14.03
N PHE A 244 10.51 -0.05 -14.97
CA PHE A 244 10.11 -1.45 -14.81
C PHE A 244 10.78 -2.08 -13.58
N LYS A 245 12.09 -1.87 -13.42
CA LYS A 245 12.81 -2.32 -12.22
C LYS A 245 12.22 -1.74 -10.95
N ALA A 246 11.92 -0.44 -10.93
CA ALA A 246 11.30 0.22 -9.78
C ALA A 246 9.95 -0.41 -9.45
N LEU A 247 9.07 -0.55 -10.44
CA LEU A 247 7.74 -1.13 -10.27
C LEU A 247 7.77 -2.59 -9.77
N VAL A 248 8.72 -3.39 -10.28
CA VAL A 248 8.94 -4.77 -9.81
C VAL A 248 9.38 -4.79 -8.35
N VAL A 249 10.35 -3.95 -7.96
CA VAL A 249 10.82 -3.87 -6.56
C VAL A 249 9.71 -3.34 -5.64
N GLN A 250 8.99 -2.30 -6.06
CA GLN A 250 7.83 -1.73 -5.37
C GLN A 250 6.72 -2.75 -5.10
N THR A 251 6.64 -3.81 -5.92
CA THR A 251 5.64 -4.86 -5.76
C THR A 251 6.16 -6.05 -4.95
N ILE A 252 7.38 -6.49 -5.24
CA ILE A 252 7.98 -7.66 -4.59
C ILE A 252 8.19 -7.41 -3.10
N VAL A 253 8.72 -6.23 -2.73
CA VAL A 253 9.03 -5.89 -1.33
C VAL A 253 7.78 -5.99 -0.44
N PRO A 254 6.66 -5.28 -0.71
CA PRO A 254 5.46 -5.43 0.11
C PRO A 254 4.78 -6.79 -0.05
N THR A 255 4.97 -7.49 -1.18
CA THR A 255 4.42 -8.84 -1.33
C THR A 255 4.97 -9.77 -0.25
N PHE A 256 6.28 -9.76 -0.03
CA PHE A 256 6.90 -10.60 0.99
C PHE A 256 6.72 -10.06 2.42
N ILE A 257 6.84 -8.75 2.61
CA ILE A 257 6.76 -8.13 3.94
C ILE A 257 5.34 -8.16 4.50
N PHE A 258 4.33 -7.97 3.64
CA PHE A 258 2.96 -7.75 4.06
C PHE A 258 1.99 -8.76 3.44
N VAL A 259 1.98 -8.92 2.11
CA VAL A 259 0.90 -9.68 1.45
C VAL A 259 0.92 -11.16 1.79
N CYS A 260 2.10 -11.80 1.79
CA CYS A 260 2.19 -13.21 2.18
C CYS A 260 1.68 -13.45 3.61
N PRO A 261 2.14 -12.71 4.64
CA PRO A 261 1.54 -12.78 5.98
C PRO A 261 0.03 -12.48 6.01
N ALA A 262 -0.43 -11.44 5.30
CA ALA A 262 -1.83 -11.05 5.28
C ALA A 262 -2.72 -12.09 4.58
N ALA A 263 -2.24 -12.74 3.52
CA ALA A 263 -2.94 -13.82 2.83
C ALA A 263 -3.08 -15.05 3.72
N PHE A 264 -2.06 -15.37 4.52
CA PHE A 264 -2.16 -16.42 5.53
C PHE A 264 -3.24 -16.09 6.57
N VAL A 265 -3.25 -14.86 7.11
CA VAL A 265 -4.29 -14.42 8.05
C VAL A 265 -5.68 -14.46 7.41
N LEU A 266 -5.83 -13.98 6.17
CA LEU A 266 -7.10 -14.01 5.45
C LEU A 266 -7.63 -15.44 5.32
N LEU A 267 -6.78 -16.39 4.94
CA LEU A 267 -7.13 -17.79 4.70
C LEU A 267 -7.22 -18.64 5.97
N CYS A 268 -6.67 -18.17 7.09
CA CYS A 268 -6.68 -18.83 8.39
C CYS A 268 -8.02 -19.51 8.74
N PRO A 269 -9.19 -18.88 8.52
CA PRO A 269 -10.47 -19.50 8.84
C PRO A 269 -10.76 -20.82 8.12
N PHE A 270 -10.10 -21.09 7.00
CA PHE A 270 -10.23 -22.36 6.25
C PHE A 270 -9.15 -23.39 6.58
N LEU A 271 -8.09 -23.03 7.33
CA LEU A 271 -6.94 -23.91 7.56
C LEU A 271 -7.11 -24.87 8.74
N ASN A 272 -8.19 -24.74 9.53
CA ASN A 272 -8.46 -25.53 10.72
C ASN A 272 -7.26 -25.66 11.69
N LEU A 273 -6.58 -24.55 11.93
CA LEU A 273 -5.37 -24.49 12.75
C LEU A 273 -5.71 -24.02 14.17
N GLU A 274 -5.10 -24.64 15.18
CA GLU A 274 -5.06 -24.09 16.53
C GLU A 274 -3.97 -23.03 16.60
N MET A 275 -4.35 -21.80 16.90
CA MET A 275 -3.40 -20.69 16.96
C MET A 275 -3.89 -19.58 17.90
N ASN A 276 -2.95 -18.79 18.42
CA ASN A 276 -3.26 -17.64 19.22
C ASN A 276 -2.16 -16.59 19.03
N TYR A 277 -2.33 -15.76 18.00
CA TYR A 277 -1.29 -14.85 17.55
C TYR A 277 -1.81 -13.42 17.46
N GLN A 278 -1.04 -12.49 18.05
CA GLN A 278 -1.24 -11.05 17.90
C GLN A 278 -0.78 -10.58 16.51
N THR A 279 -1.51 -10.96 15.47
CA THR A 279 -1.18 -10.69 14.06
C THR A 279 -1.26 -9.22 13.65
N GLY A 280 -1.65 -8.31 14.55
CA GLY A 280 -1.81 -6.88 14.28
C GLY A 280 -0.54 -6.14 13.86
N TRP A 281 0.66 -6.71 14.12
CA TRP A 281 1.92 -6.16 13.60
C TRP A 281 1.94 -6.06 12.06
N ILE A 282 1.12 -6.85 11.36
CA ILE A 282 0.95 -6.80 9.90
C ILE A 282 0.51 -5.41 9.44
N TYR A 283 -0.31 -4.68 10.21
CA TYR A 283 -0.71 -3.31 9.86
C TYR A 283 0.42 -2.30 10.06
N ALA A 284 1.29 -2.48 11.05
CA ALA A 284 2.51 -1.68 11.15
C ALA A 284 3.40 -1.88 9.92
N ALA A 285 3.54 -3.12 9.41
CA ALA A 285 4.23 -3.38 8.16
C ALA A 285 3.53 -2.74 6.94
N LEU A 286 2.20 -2.73 6.91
CA LEU A 286 1.41 -2.06 5.86
C LEU A 286 1.58 -0.54 5.87
N SER A 287 1.65 0.07 7.04
CA SER A 287 1.85 1.52 7.21
C SER A 287 3.17 2.00 6.58
N LEU A 288 4.17 1.11 6.50
CA LEU A 288 5.46 1.39 5.86
C LEU A 288 5.42 1.27 4.34
N TYR A 289 4.40 0.65 3.76
CA TYR A 289 4.35 0.43 2.32
C TYR A 289 4.33 1.76 1.52
N PRO A 290 3.42 2.72 1.76
CA PRO A 290 3.39 3.96 0.98
C PRO A 290 4.72 4.75 0.95
N PRO A 291 5.42 4.96 2.08
CA PRO A 291 6.71 5.66 2.05
C PRO A 291 7.79 4.80 1.37
N LEU A 292 7.79 3.48 1.57
CA LEU A 292 8.73 2.59 0.89
C LEU A 292 8.52 2.62 -0.63
N ASP A 293 7.28 2.61 -1.11
CA ASP A 293 6.95 2.71 -2.53
C ASP A 293 7.59 3.95 -3.17
N SER A 294 7.37 5.10 -2.54
CA SER A 294 7.91 6.39 -2.98
C SER A 294 9.43 6.47 -2.90
N LEU A 295 10.04 5.96 -1.82
CA LEU A 295 11.49 5.92 -1.65
C LEU A 295 12.16 5.03 -2.70
N VAL A 296 11.61 3.84 -2.95
CA VAL A 296 12.12 2.92 -3.96
C VAL A 296 12.12 3.57 -5.35
N LEU A 297 11.05 4.30 -5.70
CA LEU A 297 10.98 5.06 -6.95
C LEU A 297 12.09 6.10 -7.04
N MET A 298 12.23 6.93 -6.00
CA MET A 298 13.21 8.02 -5.97
C MET A 298 14.66 7.51 -5.99
N ILE A 299 14.93 6.36 -5.37
CA ILE A 299 16.25 5.74 -5.33
C ILE A 299 16.60 5.08 -6.68
N LEU A 300 15.66 4.32 -7.27
CA LEU A 300 15.96 3.50 -8.46
C LEU A 300 15.92 4.30 -9.76
N VAL A 301 15.10 5.34 -9.84
CA VAL A 301 14.94 6.12 -11.08
C VAL A 301 15.91 7.30 -11.10
N SER A 302 16.75 7.35 -12.13
CA SER A 302 17.84 8.35 -12.22
C SER A 302 17.37 9.80 -12.33
N GLU A 303 16.18 10.04 -12.89
CA GLU A 303 15.62 11.39 -13.00
C GLU A 303 15.30 11.97 -11.61
N TYR A 304 14.77 11.16 -10.69
CA TYR A 304 14.54 11.58 -9.30
C TYR A 304 15.84 11.85 -8.56
N ARG A 305 16.83 10.96 -8.68
CA ARG A 305 18.15 11.19 -8.07
C ARG A 305 18.82 12.48 -8.56
N LYS A 306 18.73 12.77 -9.86
CA LYS A 306 19.25 14.02 -10.43
C LYS A 306 18.51 15.24 -9.90
N ALA A 307 17.18 15.17 -9.83
CA ALA A 307 16.36 16.25 -9.28
C ALA A 307 16.69 16.54 -7.81
N ILE A 308 16.79 15.49 -6.98
CA ILE A 308 17.18 15.61 -5.57
C ILE A 308 18.59 16.21 -5.44
N LYS A 309 19.56 15.70 -6.21
CA LYS A 309 20.93 16.24 -6.20
C LYS A 309 20.97 17.71 -6.59
N GLY A 310 20.25 18.12 -7.64
CA GLY A 310 20.17 19.52 -8.07
C GLY A 310 19.53 20.42 -7.02
N LEU A 311 18.49 19.94 -6.33
CA LEU A 311 17.86 20.66 -5.23
C LEU A 311 18.82 20.83 -4.03
N CYS A 312 19.56 19.77 -3.68
CA CYS A 312 20.58 19.84 -2.63
C CYS A 312 21.71 20.81 -2.98
N GLU A 313 22.20 20.83 -4.23
CA GLU A 313 23.23 21.77 -4.69
C GLU A 313 22.73 23.22 -4.70
N TYR A 314 21.45 23.45 -4.98
CA TYR A 314 20.82 24.77 -4.91
C TYR A 314 20.64 25.26 -3.46
N LEU A 315 20.18 24.39 -2.56
CA LEU A 315 19.95 24.73 -1.15
C LEU A 315 21.25 24.83 -0.34
N PHE A 316 22.24 24.01 -0.67
CA PHE A 316 23.55 23.97 -0.01
C PHE A 316 24.65 24.20 -1.06
N PRO A 317 24.77 25.42 -1.62
CA PRO A 317 25.83 25.73 -2.54
C PRO A 317 27.16 25.47 -1.84
N LYS A 318 27.98 24.60 -2.42
CA LYS A 318 29.35 24.41 -1.93
C LYS A 318 30.00 25.80 -1.94
N ARG A 319 30.53 26.24 -0.79
CA ARG A 319 31.46 27.38 -0.75
C ARG A 319 32.66 27.00 -1.60
N THR A 320 32.61 27.28 -2.90
CA THR A 320 33.81 27.36 -3.72
C THR A 320 34.64 28.46 -3.09
N GLY A 321 35.73 28.05 -2.43
CA GLY A 321 36.68 28.97 -1.83
C GLY A 321 37.08 29.99 -2.87
N ARG A 322 36.69 31.25 -2.65
CA ARG A 322 37.48 32.37 -3.14
C ARG A 322 38.82 32.23 -2.44
N THR A 323 39.78 31.58 -3.07
CA THR A 323 41.18 31.91 -2.81
C THR A 323 41.29 33.37 -3.24
N PRO A 324 41.51 34.32 -2.33
CA PRO A 324 41.89 35.65 -2.77
C PRO A 324 43.23 35.45 -3.46
N GLU A 325 43.29 35.68 -4.76
CA GLU A 325 44.54 36.00 -5.42
C GLU A 325 45.09 37.18 -4.63
N VAL A 326 46.05 36.87 -3.76
CA VAL A 326 46.95 37.86 -3.21
C VAL A 326 47.67 38.40 -4.43
N GLU A 327 47.14 39.48 -4.99
CA GLU A 327 47.89 40.39 -5.84
C GLU A 327 49.13 40.79 -5.05
N LEU A 328 50.17 39.98 -5.20
CA LEU A 328 51.55 40.37 -5.00
C LEU A 328 51.79 41.52 -5.96
N ARG A 329 51.44 42.72 -5.51
CA ARG A 329 51.90 43.97 -6.08
C ARG A 329 53.39 44.09 -5.73
N SER A 330 54.20 43.26 -6.37
CA SER A 330 55.64 43.36 -6.42
C SER A 330 56.01 44.00 -7.76
N SER A 331 56.10 45.32 -7.76
CA SER A 331 56.85 46.07 -8.75
C SER A 331 57.32 47.34 -8.05
N THR A 332 58.55 47.23 -7.54
CA THR A 332 59.61 48.26 -7.57
C THR A 332 59.29 49.49 -8.41
#